data_AF-A0A9J7LPN8-F1
#
_entry.id   AF-A0A9J7LPN8-F1
#
_cell.length_a   1.000
_cell.length_b   1.000
_cell.length_c   1.000
_cell.angle_alpha   90.00
_cell.angle_beta   90.00
_cell.angle_gamma   90.00
#
_symmetry.space_group_name_H-M   'P 1'
#
loop_
_entity.id
_entity.type
_entity.pdbx_description
1 polymer ?
#
loop_
_entity_poly.entity_id
_entity_poly.type
_entity_poly.pdbx_seq_one_letter_code
_entity_poly.pdbx_strand_id
1 'polypeptide(L)'
;MTSTRFDLKSSPTTLENDGFTITFTAPTPSPFYQGDIVVSPSELQALRHRRAAVKDRLLLWPEGVIPFQLNKTTLDRKTRKVVRAAMRHWMRKTCVKFRKKKRGDVNFLHFIGDAGCWSYVGMQGGEQKLSLGSGCELFGTVVHEIGHAVGFWHEQARYDRNKYIRILRGNILPGAEENFDKMTYKTINTLGVAYDYNSIMHYGPNYFSVNGKPTIKVKRIGWRAKPKIGQRKVLSELDVAQTRHMYQCNRKDMQRRRKDVCFFSKYGDGRDYRGNVDYTLEGVTCQKWTSQWPQAHCVMSRYWLGDKMDGLGNHNYCRNPGGRRSRPWCFTTLEGTEWQYCDVRICNPLPRRNENESTSLPTRNNLDKR
;
A
#
# COMPACT_ATOMS: atom_id res chain seq x y z
N MET A 1 -23.59 -53.34 17.74
CA MET A 1 -23.71 -52.18 16.84
C MET A 1 -24.18 -50.99 17.65
N THR A 2 -23.26 -50.18 18.14
CA THR A 2 -23.56 -49.03 19.00
C THR A 2 -22.92 -47.79 18.40
N SER A 3 -23.79 -46.86 18.01
CA SER A 3 -23.48 -45.52 17.52
C SER A 3 -22.78 -44.72 18.62
N THR A 4 -21.61 -44.16 18.31
CA THR A 4 -20.94 -43.16 19.15
C THR A 4 -20.90 -41.83 18.39
N ARG A 5 -21.71 -40.88 18.87
CA ARG A 5 -21.63 -39.45 18.53
C ARG A 5 -20.27 -38.92 18.99
N PHE A 6 -19.48 -38.38 18.06
CA PHE A 6 -18.35 -37.52 18.40
C PHE A 6 -18.86 -36.09 18.56
N ASP A 7 -19.00 -35.65 19.82
CA ASP A 7 -19.24 -34.24 20.16
C ASP A 7 -17.94 -33.44 19.94
N LEU A 8 -17.83 -32.77 18.80
CA LEU A 8 -16.82 -31.74 18.55
C LEU A 8 -17.19 -30.46 19.30
N LYS A 9 -16.79 -30.38 20.58
CA LYS A 9 -16.77 -29.10 21.31
C LYS A 9 -15.63 -28.24 20.75
N SER A 10 -15.95 -27.39 19.77
CA SER A 10 -15.09 -26.27 19.39
C SER A 10 -15.14 -25.23 20.50
N SER A 11 -14.09 -25.17 21.33
CA SER A 11 -13.94 -24.08 22.30
C SER A 11 -13.36 -22.88 21.56
N PRO A 12 -14.05 -21.72 21.52
CA PRO A 12 -13.49 -20.52 20.92
C PRO A 12 -12.36 -20.04 21.83
N THR A 13 -11.11 -20.13 21.37
CA THR A 13 -9.99 -19.45 22.01
C THR A 13 -10.07 -17.98 21.61
N THR A 14 -10.88 -17.23 22.36
CA THR A 14 -10.89 -15.77 22.33
C THR A 14 -9.57 -15.28 22.92
N LEU A 15 -8.73 -14.66 22.09
CA LEU A 15 -7.53 -13.99 22.54
C LEU A 15 -7.66 -12.51 22.22
N GLU A 16 -7.94 -11.73 23.25
CA GLU A 16 -7.92 -10.27 23.22
C GLU A 16 -6.49 -9.79 22.93
N ASN A 17 -6.33 -9.07 21.83
CA ASN A 17 -5.22 -8.13 21.65
C ASN A 17 -5.81 -6.84 21.10
N ASP A 18 -5.70 -5.75 21.87
CA ASP A 18 -5.97 -4.37 21.46
C ASP A 18 -7.33 -4.14 20.73
N GLY A 19 -8.37 -4.87 21.11
CA GLY A 19 -9.75 -4.65 20.66
C GLY A 19 -10.07 -5.11 19.23
N PHE A 20 -9.28 -6.02 18.64
CA PHE A 20 -9.58 -6.60 17.32
C PHE A 20 -9.49 -8.13 17.34
N THR A 21 -10.63 -8.77 17.58
CA THR A 21 -10.78 -10.22 17.43
C THR A 21 -11.29 -10.51 16.03
N ILE A 22 -10.40 -10.88 15.10
CA ILE A 22 -10.85 -11.67 13.94
C ILE A 22 -10.88 -13.12 14.44
N THR A 23 -12.05 -13.57 14.88
CA THR A 23 -12.28 -14.99 15.09
C THR A 23 -12.29 -15.64 13.72
N PHE A 24 -11.15 -16.23 13.32
CA PHE A 24 -11.15 -17.22 12.25
C PHE A 24 -11.87 -18.45 12.80
N THR A 25 -13.20 -18.44 12.81
CA THR A 25 -14.03 -19.63 13.02
C THR A 25 -14.03 -20.48 11.75
N ALA A 26 -12.86 -20.68 11.14
CA ALA A 26 -12.70 -21.69 10.11
C ALA A 26 -12.38 -23.01 10.83
N PRO A 27 -13.13 -24.10 10.56
CA PRO A 27 -12.74 -25.41 11.04
C PRO A 27 -11.31 -25.69 10.54
N THR A 28 -10.48 -26.37 11.34
CA THR A 28 -9.19 -26.88 10.88
C THR A 28 -9.38 -28.29 10.33
N PRO A 29 -8.99 -28.57 9.07
CA PRO A 29 -8.33 -27.66 8.13
C PRO A 29 -9.29 -26.63 7.50
N SER A 30 -8.83 -25.38 7.39
CA SER A 30 -9.59 -24.32 6.71
C SER A 30 -9.70 -24.66 5.23
N PRO A 31 -10.86 -24.50 4.58
CA PRO A 31 -10.95 -24.66 3.13
C PRO A 31 -10.23 -23.53 2.37
N PHE A 32 -9.80 -22.47 3.07
CA PHE A 32 -9.14 -21.31 2.49
C PHE A 32 -7.64 -21.37 2.71
N TYR A 33 -6.89 -21.12 1.62
CA TYR A 33 -5.45 -21.01 1.67
C TYR A 33 -5.05 -19.78 2.47
N GLN A 34 -4.08 -19.91 3.37
CA GLN A 34 -3.71 -18.83 4.29
C GLN A 34 -4.93 -18.26 5.04
N GLY A 35 -5.91 -19.12 5.38
CA GLY A 35 -7.03 -18.77 6.24
C GLY A 35 -8.19 -18.01 5.60
N ASP A 36 -7.96 -17.19 4.58
CA ASP A 36 -8.98 -16.30 3.96
C ASP A 36 -8.86 -16.15 2.42
N ILE A 37 -7.96 -16.91 1.78
CA ILE A 37 -7.78 -16.83 0.33
C ILE A 37 -8.41 -18.02 -0.37
N VAL A 38 -9.31 -17.73 -1.30
CA VAL A 38 -9.82 -18.74 -2.23
C VAL A 38 -8.83 -18.94 -3.36
N VAL A 39 -8.37 -20.17 -3.53
CA VAL A 39 -7.53 -20.63 -4.65
C VAL A 39 -8.21 -21.81 -5.30
N SER A 40 -8.31 -21.79 -6.63
CA SER A 40 -8.78 -22.94 -7.39
C SER A 40 -7.80 -24.13 -7.27
N PRO A 41 -8.24 -25.38 -7.48
CA PRO A 41 -7.35 -26.54 -7.45
C PRO A 41 -6.18 -26.44 -8.42
N SER A 42 -6.40 -25.87 -9.61
CA SER A 42 -5.34 -25.62 -10.60
C SER A 42 -4.36 -24.55 -10.13
N GLU A 43 -4.83 -23.47 -9.50
CA GLU A 43 -3.96 -22.46 -8.87
C GLU A 43 -3.18 -23.05 -7.70
N LEU A 44 -3.81 -23.85 -6.84
CA LEU A 44 -3.13 -24.51 -5.73
C LEU A 44 -2.05 -25.49 -6.22
N GLN A 45 -2.31 -26.21 -7.32
CA GLN A 45 -1.31 -27.06 -7.97
C GLN A 45 -0.18 -26.24 -8.60
N ALA A 46 -0.48 -25.11 -9.23
CA ALA A 46 0.50 -24.17 -9.78
C ALA A 46 1.40 -23.55 -8.68
N LEU A 47 0.80 -23.16 -7.56
CA LEU A 47 1.49 -22.67 -6.36
C LEU A 47 2.41 -23.74 -5.76
N ARG A 48 1.98 -25.01 -5.74
CA ARG A 48 2.78 -26.16 -5.26
C ARG A 48 3.88 -26.57 -6.25
N HIS A 49 3.64 -26.49 -7.56
CA HIS A 49 4.55 -26.94 -8.62
C HIS A 49 5.30 -25.82 -9.35
N ARG A 50 5.89 -24.84 -8.67
CA ARG A 50 6.91 -23.90 -9.23
C ARG A 50 6.59 -23.26 -10.60
N ARG A 51 5.34 -23.26 -11.07
CA ARG A 51 4.90 -22.82 -12.40
C ARG A 51 3.59 -22.04 -12.24
N ALA A 52 3.69 -20.74 -12.51
CA ALA A 52 2.63 -19.71 -12.62
C ALA A 52 1.94 -19.26 -11.30
N ALA A 53 1.51 -18.00 -11.12
CA ALA A 53 2.07 -16.68 -11.44
C ALA A 53 1.21 -15.64 -10.65
N VAL A 54 1.79 -14.79 -9.80
CA VAL A 54 1.22 -13.47 -9.41
C VAL A 54 2.21 -12.36 -9.81
N LYS A 55 2.82 -12.59 -10.97
CA LYS A 55 3.58 -11.59 -11.74
C LYS A 55 2.79 -11.13 -12.97
N ASP A 56 1.72 -11.84 -13.31
CA ASP A 56 1.01 -11.59 -14.56
C ASP A 56 0.09 -10.38 -14.44
N ARG A 57 0.30 -9.39 -15.30
CA ARG A 57 -0.59 -8.21 -15.42
C ARG A 57 -2.02 -8.63 -15.75
N LEU A 58 -2.22 -9.85 -16.26
CA LEU A 58 -3.53 -10.43 -16.57
C LEU A 58 -4.43 -10.63 -15.32
N LEU A 59 -3.86 -10.74 -14.11
CA LEU A 59 -4.62 -10.84 -12.88
C LEU A 59 -4.97 -9.48 -12.27
N LEU A 60 -4.45 -8.37 -12.81
CA LEU A 60 -4.84 -7.04 -12.38
C LEU A 60 -6.12 -6.62 -13.11
N TRP A 61 -7.00 -5.95 -12.37
CA TRP A 61 -8.18 -5.33 -12.96
C TRP A 61 -7.82 -4.33 -14.07
N PRO A 62 -8.36 -4.49 -15.29
CA PRO A 62 -8.08 -3.60 -16.41
C PRO A 62 -8.28 -2.13 -16.04
N GLU A 63 -7.30 -1.30 -16.36
CA GLU A 63 -7.28 0.13 -16.05
C GLU A 63 -7.43 0.49 -14.56
N GLY A 64 -7.28 -0.49 -13.65
CA GLY A 64 -7.54 -0.32 -12.23
C GLY A 64 -9.02 -0.10 -11.89
N VAL A 65 -9.93 -0.50 -12.77
CA VAL A 65 -11.38 -0.32 -12.57
C VAL A 65 -12.01 -1.64 -12.16
N ILE A 66 -12.63 -1.64 -10.98
CA ILE A 66 -13.29 -2.81 -10.39
C ILE A 66 -14.80 -2.57 -10.38
N PRO A 67 -15.56 -3.19 -11.32
CA PRO A 67 -17.01 -3.22 -11.24
C PRO A 67 -17.44 -4.03 -10.02
N PHE A 68 -18.44 -3.57 -9.27
CA PHE A 68 -18.92 -4.28 -8.09
C PHE A 68 -20.43 -4.35 -7.98
N GLN A 69 -20.89 -5.38 -7.27
CA GLN A 69 -22.27 -5.57 -6.84
C GLN A 69 -22.31 -5.93 -5.36
N LEU A 70 -23.35 -5.46 -4.65
CA LEU A 70 -23.57 -5.79 -3.24
C LEU A 70 -24.84 -6.64 -3.14
N ASN A 71 -24.73 -7.84 -2.56
CA ASN A 71 -25.89 -8.66 -2.27
C ASN A 71 -26.69 -8.01 -1.13
N LYS A 72 -27.94 -7.62 -1.42
CA LYS A 72 -28.77 -6.93 -0.43
C LYS A 72 -29.42 -7.88 0.58
N THR A 73 -29.45 -9.17 0.28
CA THR A 73 -30.08 -10.22 1.08
C THR A 73 -29.11 -10.72 2.14
N THR A 74 -27.86 -10.97 1.78
CA THR A 74 -26.86 -11.56 2.69
C THR A 74 -26.04 -10.52 3.46
N LEU A 75 -25.92 -9.29 2.96
CA LEU A 75 -25.22 -8.21 3.66
C LEU A 75 -26.21 -7.19 4.19
N ASP A 76 -26.16 -6.86 5.47
CA ASP A 76 -27.05 -5.87 6.06
C ASP A 76 -26.78 -4.43 5.54
N ARG A 77 -27.62 -3.46 5.95
CA ARG A 77 -27.44 -2.05 5.55
C ARG A 77 -26.14 -1.43 6.09
N LYS A 78 -25.70 -1.81 7.29
CA LYS A 78 -24.52 -1.26 7.98
C LYS A 78 -23.24 -1.75 7.29
N THR A 79 -23.08 -3.04 7.06
CA THR A 79 -21.97 -3.66 6.33
C THR A 79 -21.85 -3.10 4.93
N ARG A 80 -22.96 -2.94 4.18
CA ARG A 80 -22.93 -2.27 2.87
C ARG A 80 -22.46 -0.81 2.94
N LYS A 81 -22.64 -0.09 4.05
CA LYS A 81 -22.06 1.25 4.23
C LYS A 81 -20.55 1.17 4.48
N VAL A 82 -20.10 0.20 5.28
CA VAL A 82 -18.67 -0.06 5.53
C VAL A 82 -17.94 -0.43 4.25
N VAL A 83 -18.50 -1.33 3.44
CA VAL A 83 -17.95 -1.70 2.11
C VAL A 83 -17.72 -0.47 1.24
N ARG A 84 -18.72 0.42 1.14
CA ARG A 84 -18.56 1.66 0.37
C ARG A 84 -17.50 2.60 0.97
N ALA A 85 -17.36 2.64 2.30
CA ALA A 85 -16.32 3.42 2.95
C ALA A 85 -14.92 2.87 2.67
N ALA A 86 -14.74 1.54 2.72
CA ALA A 86 -13.50 0.86 2.40
C ALA A 86 -13.10 1.08 0.92
N MET A 87 -14.06 0.95 -0.02
CA MET A 87 -13.85 1.30 -1.43
C MET A 87 -13.39 2.75 -1.60
N ARG A 88 -14.04 3.72 -0.92
CA ARG A 88 -13.61 5.13 -0.95
C ARG A 88 -12.21 5.32 -0.38
N HIS A 89 -11.82 4.57 0.64
CA HIS A 89 -10.48 4.63 1.20
C HIS A 89 -9.41 4.22 0.19
N TRP A 90 -9.63 3.10 -0.51
CA TRP A 90 -8.78 2.66 -1.63
C TRP A 90 -8.73 3.71 -2.75
N MET A 91 -9.87 4.22 -3.19
CA MET A 91 -9.97 5.22 -4.28
C MET A 91 -9.31 6.56 -3.96
N ARG A 92 -9.32 6.97 -2.68
CA ARG A 92 -8.73 8.24 -2.25
C ARG A 92 -7.20 8.18 -2.18
N LYS A 93 -6.66 7.00 -1.90
CA LYS A 93 -5.23 6.78 -1.66
C LYS A 93 -4.49 6.26 -2.88
N THR A 94 -5.20 5.64 -3.82
CA THR A 94 -4.63 4.98 -5.00
C THR A 94 -5.38 5.43 -6.26
N CYS A 95 -4.99 4.92 -7.43
CA CYS A 95 -5.75 5.13 -8.67
C CYS A 95 -6.77 4.02 -8.96
N VAL A 96 -6.92 3.02 -8.08
CA VAL A 96 -7.96 1.99 -8.23
C VAL A 96 -9.33 2.64 -8.08
N LYS A 97 -10.28 2.25 -8.93
CA LYS A 97 -11.63 2.81 -9.00
C LYS A 97 -12.67 1.71 -8.81
N PHE A 98 -13.63 1.94 -7.92
CA PHE A 98 -14.81 1.11 -7.81
C PHE A 98 -15.99 1.77 -8.51
N ARG A 99 -16.72 1.01 -9.32
CA ARG A 99 -17.97 1.46 -9.94
C ARG A 99 -19.04 0.38 -9.84
N LYS A 100 -20.31 0.77 -9.78
CA LYS A 100 -21.40 -0.21 -9.84
C LYS A 100 -21.30 -1.02 -11.14
N LYS A 101 -21.55 -2.32 -11.04
CA LYS A 101 -21.66 -3.23 -12.18
C LYS A 101 -22.75 -2.75 -13.15
N LYS A 102 -22.48 -2.83 -14.44
CA LYS A 102 -23.39 -2.62 -15.58
C LYS A 102 -23.69 -3.97 -16.25
N ARG A 103 -24.70 -4.02 -17.13
CA ARG A 103 -25.12 -5.25 -17.84
C ARG A 103 -23.96 -5.89 -18.62
N GLY A 104 -23.14 -5.10 -19.30
CA GLY A 104 -22.00 -5.57 -20.10
C GLY A 104 -20.73 -5.91 -19.32
N ASP A 105 -20.70 -5.71 -18.01
CA ASP A 105 -19.54 -6.13 -17.21
C ASP A 105 -19.59 -7.65 -17.01
N VAL A 106 -18.66 -8.35 -17.67
CA VAL A 106 -18.42 -9.79 -17.50
C VAL A 106 -17.66 -10.05 -16.20
N ASN A 107 -16.60 -9.28 -15.95
CA ASN A 107 -15.74 -9.43 -14.77
C ASN A 107 -16.15 -8.43 -13.69
N PHE A 108 -16.51 -8.90 -12.49
CA PHE A 108 -16.91 -8.02 -11.39
C PHE A 108 -16.83 -8.70 -10.02
N LEU A 109 -16.71 -7.87 -8.99
CA LEU A 109 -16.66 -8.30 -7.59
C LEU A 109 -18.06 -8.31 -6.98
N HIS A 110 -18.52 -9.45 -6.49
CA HIS A 110 -19.80 -9.62 -5.84
C HIS A 110 -19.61 -9.79 -4.32
N PHE A 111 -19.96 -8.76 -3.55
CA PHE A 111 -19.90 -8.81 -2.10
C PHE A 111 -21.11 -9.56 -1.54
N ILE A 112 -20.86 -10.57 -0.72
CA ILE A 112 -21.86 -11.43 -0.09
C ILE A 112 -21.56 -11.61 1.41
N GLY A 113 -22.54 -12.00 2.21
CA GLY A 113 -22.33 -12.46 3.59
C GLY A 113 -22.44 -13.98 3.66
N ASP A 114 -21.32 -14.68 3.55
CA ASP A 114 -21.21 -16.13 3.71
C ASP A 114 -20.44 -16.45 5.01
N ALA A 115 -20.17 -17.71 5.31
CA ALA A 115 -19.33 -18.09 6.45
C ALA A 115 -17.89 -17.56 6.27
N GLY A 116 -17.43 -16.76 7.24
CA GLY A 116 -16.07 -16.21 7.29
C GLY A 116 -15.84 -14.99 6.38
N CYS A 117 -14.60 -14.47 6.47
CA CYS A 117 -14.09 -13.39 5.65
C CYS A 117 -13.11 -14.00 4.65
N TRP A 118 -13.33 -13.78 3.35
CA TRP A 118 -12.45 -14.31 2.32
C TRP A 118 -12.62 -13.61 0.98
N SER A 119 -11.58 -13.71 0.16
CA SER A 119 -11.59 -13.24 -1.22
C SER A 119 -10.68 -14.06 -2.12
N TYR A 120 -10.78 -13.80 -3.43
CA TYR A 120 -9.79 -14.23 -4.41
C TYR A 120 -8.70 -13.18 -4.53
N VAL A 121 -7.51 -13.57 -4.98
CA VAL A 121 -6.44 -12.62 -5.28
C VAL A 121 -6.54 -12.14 -6.71
N GLY A 122 -6.72 -10.83 -6.89
CA GLY A 122 -6.82 -10.20 -8.22
C GLY A 122 -8.13 -10.49 -8.95
N MET A 123 -8.14 -10.23 -10.27
CA MET A 123 -9.25 -10.50 -11.18
C MET A 123 -9.18 -11.93 -11.69
N GLN A 124 -10.19 -12.72 -11.36
CA GLN A 124 -10.31 -14.13 -11.72
C GLN A 124 -11.06 -14.34 -13.04
N GLY A 125 -11.84 -13.34 -13.46
CA GLY A 125 -12.77 -13.44 -14.59
C GLY A 125 -14.19 -13.83 -14.12
N GLY A 126 -15.21 -13.37 -14.85
CA GLY A 126 -16.60 -13.62 -14.50
C GLY A 126 -17.06 -12.95 -13.20
N GLU A 127 -18.12 -13.50 -12.59
CA GLU A 127 -18.52 -13.14 -11.24
C GLU A 127 -17.55 -13.79 -10.24
N GLN A 128 -16.84 -12.98 -9.46
CA GLN A 128 -16.04 -13.45 -8.33
C GLN A 128 -16.60 -12.92 -7.01
N LYS A 129 -16.78 -13.81 -6.05
CA LYS A 129 -17.36 -13.50 -4.74
C LYS A 129 -16.29 -12.98 -3.76
N LEU A 130 -16.72 -12.13 -2.84
CA LEU A 130 -15.98 -11.72 -1.66
C LEU A 130 -16.93 -11.81 -0.47
N SER A 131 -16.59 -12.63 0.52
CA SER A 131 -17.43 -12.84 1.69
C SER A 131 -17.07 -11.90 2.82
N LEU A 132 -18.11 -11.30 3.40
CA LEU A 132 -18.08 -10.56 4.66
C LEU A 132 -19.16 -11.15 5.57
N GLY A 133 -18.87 -12.32 6.14
CA GLY A 133 -19.70 -12.98 7.13
C GLY A 133 -19.82 -12.24 8.46
N SER A 134 -20.49 -12.88 9.40
CA SER A 134 -20.59 -12.38 10.79
C SER A 134 -19.19 -12.18 11.39
N GLY A 135 -18.91 -10.98 11.90
CA GLY A 135 -17.60 -10.59 12.46
C GLY A 135 -16.64 -9.96 11.46
N CYS A 136 -16.98 -9.93 10.16
CA CYS A 136 -16.16 -9.34 9.10
C CYS A 136 -16.51 -7.87 8.80
N GLU A 137 -17.47 -7.28 9.51
CA GLU A 137 -18.04 -5.97 9.21
C GLU A 137 -17.14 -4.80 9.63
N LEU A 138 -16.00 -5.09 10.27
CA LEU A 138 -15.03 -4.10 10.68
C LEU A 138 -14.34 -3.47 9.46
N PHE A 139 -14.19 -2.14 9.49
CA PHE A 139 -13.66 -1.38 8.36
C PHE A 139 -12.30 -1.93 7.86
N GLY A 140 -11.36 -2.22 8.75
CA GLY A 140 -10.05 -2.76 8.37
C GLY A 140 -10.12 -4.15 7.75
N THR A 141 -11.03 -5.01 8.22
CA THR A 141 -11.28 -6.33 7.62
C THR A 141 -11.79 -6.17 6.20
N VAL A 142 -12.77 -5.28 5.97
CA VAL A 142 -13.25 -5.03 4.61
C VAL A 142 -12.17 -4.42 3.71
N VAL A 143 -11.30 -3.55 4.24
CA VAL A 143 -10.14 -3.02 3.49
C VAL A 143 -9.16 -4.14 3.12
N HIS A 144 -8.94 -5.11 4.02
CA HIS A 144 -8.09 -6.27 3.83
C HIS A 144 -8.62 -7.20 2.72
N GLU A 145 -9.90 -7.60 2.78
CA GLU A 145 -10.51 -8.45 1.75
C GLU A 145 -10.52 -7.78 0.37
N ILE A 146 -10.75 -6.45 0.34
CA ILE A 146 -10.59 -5.68 -0.90
C ILE A 146 -9.14 -5.70 -1.37
N GLY A 147 -8.16 -5.72 -0.47
CA GLY A 147 -6.74 -5.85 -0.78
C GLY A 147 -6.42 -7.14 -1.54
N HIS A 148 -6.99 -8.27 -1.13
CA HIS A 148 -6.92 -9.51 -1.90
C HIS A 148 -7.50 -9.33 -3.31
N ALA A 149 -8.72 -8.82 -3.44
CA ALA A 149 -9.33 -8.59 -4.74
C ALA A 149 -8.53 -7.60 -5.62
N VAL A 150 -7.83 -6.63 -5.03
CA VAL A 150 -6.91 -5.70 -5.72
C VAL A 150 -5.65 -6.41 -6.23
N GLY A 151 -5.27 -7.54 -5.64
CA GLY A 151 -4.15 -8.38 -6.09
C GLY A 151 -3.08 -8.64 -5.02
N PHE A 152 -3.34 -8.32 -3.75
CA PHE A 152 -2.39 -8.57 -2.67
C PHE A 152 -2.53 -9.98 -2.12
N TRP A 153 -1.38 -10.62 -1.93
CA TRP A 153 -1.24 -11.71 -0.96
C TRP A 153 -0.88 -11.14 0.39
N HIS A 154 -0.81 -12.02 1.39
CA HIS A 154 -0.31 -11.64 2.69
C HIS A 154 1.14 -11.19 2.71
N GLU A 155 1.44 -10.17 3.51
CA GLU A 155 2.79 -9.61 3.61
C GLU A 155 3.76 -10.62 4.27
N GLN A 156 3.30 -11.37 5.28
CA GLN A 156 4.11 -12.44 5.89
C GLN A 156 4.29 -13.65 4.96
N ALA A 157 3.69 -13.68 3.77
CA ALA A 157 3.90 -14.73 2.80
C ALA A 157 5.02 -14.39 1.79
N ARG A 158 5.59 -13.18 1.82
CA ARG A 158 6.66 -12.78 0.90
C ARG A 158 7.85 -13.75 0.93
N TYR A 159 8.46 -13.95 -0.24
CA TYR A 159 9.60 -14.85 -0.41
C TYR A 159 10.82 -14.44 0.44
N ASP A 160 10.97 -13.14 0.68
CA ASP A 160 12.06 -12.49 1.42
C ASP A 160 11.75 -12.23 2.91
N ARG A 161 10.54 -12.59 3.39
CA ARG A 161 10.08 -12.29 4.77
C ARG A 161 11.08 -12.68 5.87
N ASN A 162 11.88 -13.72 5.63
CA ASN A 162 12.79 -14.25 6.65
C ASN A 162 13.92 -13.26 6.97
N LYS A 163 14.14 -12.22 6.17
CA LYS A 163 15.00 -11.08 6.54
C LYS A 163 14.38 -10.23 7.67
N TYR A 164 13.06 -10.21 7.75
CA TYR A 164 12.27 -9.23 8.51
C TYR A 164 11.55 -9.83 9.73
N ILE A 165 11.11 -11.08 9.63
CA ILE A 165 10.34 -11.78 10.66
C ILE A 165 10.85 -13.22 10.84
N ARG A 166 10.48 -13.84 11.97
CA ARG A 166 10.70 -15.25 12.28
C ARG A 166 9.37 -15.90 12.63
N ILE A 167 9.04 -17.00 11.96
CA ILE A 167 7.88 -17.84 12.29
C ILE A 167 8.26 -18.79 13.43
N LEU A 168 7.48 -18.78 14.49
CA LEU A 168 7.63 -19.61 15.68
C LEU A 168 6.74 -20.84 15.56
N ARG A 169 7.19 -21.83 14.77
CA ARG A 169 6.38 -23.01 14.40
C ARG A 169 5.80 -23.77 15.61
N GLY A 170 6.52 -23.87 16.72
CA GLY A 170 6.04 -24.54 17.93
C GLY A 170 4.85 -23.88 18.64
N ASN A 171 4.45 -22.67 18.24
CA ASN A 171 3.25 -22.01 18.75
C ASN A 171 2.07 -22.10 17.77
N ILE A 172 2.25 -22.68 16.57
CA ILE A 172 1.19 -22.76 15.56
C ILE A 172 0.22 -23.88 15.91
N LEU A 173 -1.08 -23.64 15.71
CA LEU A 173 -2.13 -24.64 15.78
C LEU A 173 -1.84 -25.80 14.79
N PRO A 174 -1.83 -27.07 15.24
CA PRO A 174 -1.61 -28.20 14.34
C PRO A 174 -2.58 -28.19 13.16
N GLY A 175 -2.07 -28.34 11.94
CA GLY A 175 -2.83 -28.26 10.69
C GLY A 175 -2.96 -26.86 10.09
N ALA A 176 -2.49 -25.82 10.78
CA ALA A 176 -2.48 -24.43 10.28
C ALA A 176 -1.10 -23.96 9.79
N GLU A 177 -0.11 -24.85 9.70
CA GLU A 177 1.26 -24.52 9.34
C GLU A 177 1.39 -23.96 7.93
N GLU A 178 0.57 -24.43 6.99
CA GLU A 178 0.55 -23.96 5.59
C GLU A 178 0.13 -22.49 5.47
N ASN A 179 -0.59 -21.95 6.45
CA ASN A 179 -0.94 -20.52 6.49
C ASN A 179 0.29 -19.61 6.63
N PHE A 180 1.42 -20.19 7.05
CA PHE A 180 2.70 -19.53 7.16
C PHE A 180 3.68 -19.95 6.07
N ASP A 181 3.26 -20.58 4.98
CA ASP A 181 4.19 -20.87 3.90
C ASP A 181 4.56 -19.62 3.11
N LYS A 182 5.81 -19.59 2.63
CA LYS A 182 6.29 -18.51 1.77
C LYS A 182 5.84 -18.77 0.35
N MET A 183 5.46 -17.70 -0.32
CA MET A 183 5.30 -17.70 -1.77
C MET A 183 6.66 -17.60 -2.45
N THR A 184 6.66 -17.95 -3.74
CA THR A 184 7.86 -17.88 -4.58
C THR A 184 7.98 -16.52 -5.27
N TYR A 185 9.16 -16.18 -5.78
CA TYR A 185 9.39 -14.99 -6.61
C TYR A 185 8.62 -15.00 -7.95
N LYS A 186 8.13 -16.18 -8.36
CA LYS A 186 7.26 -16.35 -9.54
C LYS A 186 5.81 -16.00 -9.21
N THR A 187 5.43 -16.23 -7.95
CA THR A 187 4.13 -15.89 -7.41
C THR A 187 4.13 -14.42 -7.02
N ILE A 188 4.82 -13.98 -5.96
CA ILE A 188 4.79 -12.58 -5.54
C ILE A 188 5.87 -11.75 -6.25
N ASN A 189 5.48 -10.61 -6.83
CA ASN A 189 6.39 -9.54 -7.21
C ASN A 189 6.26 -8.37 -6.22
N THR A 190 7.32 -8.08 -5.47
CA THR A 190 7.36 -6.94 -4.52
C THR A 190 7.42 -5.59 -5.23
N LEU A 191 7.71 -5.57 -6.53
CA LEU A 191 7.94 -4.36 -7.33
C LEU A 191 9.03 -3.45 -6.73
N GLY A 192 9.95 -4.04 -5.96
CA GLY A 192 10.99 -3.34 -5.22
C GLY A 192 10.52 -2.61 -3.96
N VAL A 193 9.22 -2.65 -3.64
CA VAL A 193 8.69 -2.03 -2.42
C VAL A 193 9.18 -2.78 -1.18
N ALA A 194 9.66 -2.04 -0.19
CA ALA A 194 10.20 -2.60 1.04
C ALA A 194 9.17 -3.42 1.83
N TYR A 195 9.64 -4.29 2.73
CA TYR A 195 8.76 -5.07 3.60
C TYR A 195 7.94 -4.19 4.53
N ASP A 196 6.62 -4.39 4.56
CA ASP A 196 5.70 -3.53 5.27
C ASP A 196 5.12 -4.18 6.52
N TYR A 197 5.78 -3.97 7.65
CA TYR A 197 5.28 -4.42 8.96
C TYR A 197 3.87 -3.93 9.27
N ASN A 198 3.50 -2.74 8.79
CA ASN A 198 2.23 -2.11 9.10
C ASN A 198 1.18 -2.33 7.99
N SER A 199 1.46 -3.24 7.04
CA SER A 199 0.53 -3.57 5.97
C SER A 199 -0.80 -4.06 6.52
N ILE A 200 -1.90 -3.65 5.88
CA ILE A 200 -3.23 -4.21 6.17
C ILE A 200 -3.26 -5.72 5.87
N MET A 201 -2.35 -6.20 5.03
CA MET A 201 -2.19 -7.60 4.61
C MET A 201 -1.22 -8.39 5.50
N HIS A 202 -0.69 -7.80 6.57
CA HIS A 202 0.19 -8.53 7.50
C HIS A 202 -0.63 -9.22 8.60
N TYR A 203 -0.33 -10.47 8.92
CA TYR A 203 -0.86 -11.14 10.10
C TYR A 203 -0.44 -10.46 11.42
N GLY A 204 -1.29 -10.59 12.43
CA GLY A 204 -0.91 -10.25 13.80
C GLY A 204 0.08 -11.26 14.41
N PRO A 205 0.69 -10.91 15.55
CA PRO A 205 1.72 -11.74 16.17
C PRO A 205 1.20 -13.11 16.62
N ASN A 206 -0.07 -13.23 16.98
CA ASN A 206 -0.66 -14.43 17.60
C ASN A 206 -1.64 -15.18 16.68
N TYR A 207 -1.69 -14.85 15.39
CA TYR A 207 -2.59 -15.51 14.44
C TYR A 207 -2.29 -17.02 14.41
N PHE A 208 -3.34 -17.86 14.42
CA PHE A 208 -3.25 -19.33 14.47
C PHE A 208 -2.39 -19.87 15.62
N SER A 209 -2.36 -19.19 16.76
CA SER A 209 -1.63 -19.65 17.94
C SER A 209 -2.39 -20.73 18.70
N VAL A 210 -1.71 -21.82 19.06
CA VAL A 210 -2.27 -22.90 19.91
C VAL A 210 -2.25 -22.56 21.40
N ASN A 211 -1.38 -21.62 21.81
CA ASN A 211 -1.07 -21.37 23.22
C ASN A 211 -1.12 -19.87 23.59
N GLY A 212 -1.71 -19.05 22.71
CA GLY A 212 -1.78 -17.60 22.84
C GLY A 212 -0.44 -16.86 22.74
N LYS A 213 0.68 -17.56 22.61
CA LYS A 213 2.01 -16.95 22.39
C LYS A 213 2.18 -16.58 20.91
N PRO A 214 3.10 -15.65 20.58
CA PRO A 214 3.29 -15.24 19.20
C PRO A 214 3.71 -16.39 18.28
N THR A 215 3.06 -16.50 17.13
CA THR A 215 3.48 -17.32 15.98
C THR A 215 4.42 -16.54 15.04
N ILE A 216 4.37 -15.21 15.07
CA ILE A 216 5.27 -14.33 14.30
C ILE A 216 6.05 -13.41 15.24
N LYS A 217 7.38 -13.44 15.14
CA LYS A 217 8.27 -12.51 15.84
C LYS A 217 8.99 -11.61 14.86
N VAL A 218 8.87 -10.29 15.04
CA VAL A 218 9.61 -9.30 14.26
C VAL A 218 11.09 -9.34 14.62
N LYS A 219 11.96 -9.35 13.60
CA LYS A 219 13.42 -9.21 13.80
C LYS A 219 13.74 -7.75 14.09
N ARG A 220 14.76 -7.51 14.92
CA ARG A 220 15.18 -6.15 15.29
C ARG A 220 15.72 -5.42 14.05
N ILE A 221 15.25 -4.19 13.82
CA ILE A 221 15.71 -3.32 12.74
C ILE A 221 16.36 -2.08 13.35
N GLY A 222 17.68 -1.98 13.21
CA GLY A 222 18.45 -0.91 13.85
C GLY A 222 18.20 -0.83 15.37
N TRP A 223 18.54 0.31 15.97
CA TRP A 223 18.40 0.58 17.40
C TRP A 223 17.09 1.27 17.78
N ARG A 224 16.41 1.94 16.84
CA ARG A 224 15.23 2.79 17.11
C ARG A 224 13.89 2.22 16.64
N ALA A 225 13.86 1.29 15.70
CA ALA A 225 12.60 0.80 15.14
C ALA A 225 12.11 -0.45 15.89
N LYS A 226 10.92 -0.34 16.48
CA LYS A 226 10.14 -1.48 17.03
C LYS A 226 8.78 -1.53 16.30
N PRO A 227 8.77 -1.95 15.02
CA PRO A 227 7.53 -1.93 14.26
C PRO A 227 6.52 -2.94 14.82
N LYS A 228 5.24 -2.56 14.79
CA LYS A 228 4.12 -3.42 15.14
C LYS A 228 3.56 -4.07 13.86
N ILE A 229 2.99 -5.26 13.99
CA ILE A 229 2.39 -6.03 12.89
C ILE A 229 0.92 -6.34 13.20
N GLY A 230 0.12 -6.57 12.15
CA GLY A 230 -1.27 -7.01 12.28
C GLY A 230 -2.31 -5.92 12.45
N GLN A 231 -1.99 -4.66 12.13
CA GLN A 231 -2.98 -3.59 12.19
C GLN A 231 -4.17 -3.89 11.25
N ARG A 232 -5.38 -3.54 11.69
CA ARG A 232 -6.63 -3.63 10.93
C ARG A 232 -7.39 -2.31 10.96
N LYS A 233 -6.68 -1.21 10.71
CA LYS A 233 -7.24 0.15 10.75
C LYS A 233 -7.39 0.74 9.36
N VAL A 234 -6.31 0.81 8.59
CA VAL A 234 -6.25 1.47 7.29
C VAL A 234 -5.13 0.89 6.44
N LEU A 235 -5.14 1.13 5.13
CA LEU A 235 -3.94 0.94 4.29
C LEU A 235 -2.74 1.68 4.87
N SER A 236 -1.61 1.00 4.91
CA SER A 236 -0.32 1.63 5.16
C SER A 236 0.10 2.50 3.97
N GLU A 237 1.18 3.26 4.14
CA GLU A 237 1.76 4.00 3.01
C GLU A 237 2.44 3.07 1.98
N LEU A 238 2.95 1.91 2.41
CA LEU A 238 3.59 0.93 1.54
C LEU A 238 2.55 0.08 0.77
N ASP A 239 1.39 -0.23 1.36
CA ASP A 239 0.23 -0.80 0.66
C ASP A 239 -0.19 0.10 -0.51
N VAL A 240 -0.27 1.41 -0.23
CA VAL A 240 -0.58 2.44 -1.23
C VAL A 240 0.50 2.53 -2.30
N ALA A 241 1.77 2.59 -1.90
CA ALA A 241 2.90 2.66 -2.82
C ALA A 241 2.94 1.45 -3.76
N GLN A 242 2.82 0.23 -3.22
CA GLN A 242 2.81 -0.99 -4.00
C GLN A 242 1.61 -1.03 -4.96
N THR A 243 0.43 -0.61 -4.51
CA THR A 243 -0.74 -0.48 -5.40
C THR A 243 -0.47 0.48 -6.54
N ARG A 244 0.15 1.63 -6.25
CA ARG A 244 0.51 2.63 -7.27
C ARG A 244 1.52 2.10 -8.28
N HIS A 245 2.43 1.22 -7.85
CA HIS A 245 3.33 0.51 -8.76
C HIS A 245 2.61 -0.55 -9.59
N MET A 246 1.77 -1.40 -8.97
CA MET A 246 1.00 -2.45 -9.66
C MET A 246 0.14 -1.85 -10.79
N TYR A 247 -0.60 -0.80 -10.47
CA TYR A 247 -1.54 -0.13 -11.39
C TYR A 247 -0.92 1.05 -12.15
N GLN A 248 0.37 1.31 -11.98
CA GLN A 248 1.12 2.39 -12.64
C GLN A 248 0.48 3.78 -12.49
N CYS A 249 -0.09 4.06 -11.32
CA CYS A 249 -0.83 5.30 -11.06
C CYS A 249 0.02 6.53 -11.38
N ASN A 250 1.24 6.59 -10.85
CA ASN A 250 2.13 7.73 -11.00
C ASN A 250 2.56 7.92 -12.46
N ARG A 251 2.74 6.85 -13.24
CA ARG A 251 3.10 6.96 -14.67
C ARG A 251 1.96 7.51 -15.51
N LYS A 252 0.72 7.11 -15.23
CA LYS A 252 -0.46 7.67 -15.89
C LYS A 252 -0.63 9.16 -15.54
N ASP A 253 -0.42 9.51 -14.28
CA ASP A 253 -0.41 10.92 -13.85
C ASP A 253 0.72 11.72 -14.52
N MET A 254 1.94 11.19 -14.57
CA MET A 254 3.08 11.79 -15.28
C MET A 254 2.81 12.01 -16.76
N GLN A 255 2.19 11.04 -17.46
CA GLN A 255 1.82 11.19 -18.87
C GLN A 255 0.75 12.26 -19.06
N ARG A 256 -0.27 12.30 -18.19
CA ARG A 256 -1.36 13.28 -18.27
C ARG A 256 -0.88 14.70 -17.96
N ARG A 257 0.01 14.84 -16.97
CA ARG A 257 0.63 16.10 -16.52
C ARG A 257 1.85 16.52 -17.34
N ARG A 258 2.32 15.71 -18.30
CA ARG A 258 3.46 16.07 -19.15
C ARG A 258 3.21 17.34 -19.97
N LYS A 259 1.92 17.71 -20.13
CA LYS A 259 1.41 18.96 -20.70
C LYS A 259 1.31 20.13 -19.71
N ASP A 260 1.58 19.93 -18.42
CA ASP A 260 1.43 20.95 -17.39
C ASP A 260 2.76 21.65 -17.05
N VAL A 261 2.68 22.97 -17.16
CA VAL A 261 3.45 24.07 -16.56
C VAL A 261 4.38 23.66 -15.38
N CYS A 262 5.63 24.14 -15.45
CA CYS A 262 6.65 24.05 -14.41
C CYS A 262 6.39 25.00 -13.22
N PHE A 263 7.19 24.94 -12.16
CA PHE A 263 7.14 25.96 -11.08
C PHE A 263 8.36 26.89 -11.14
N PHE A 264 8.17 28.16 -10.81
CA PHE A 264 9.27 29.11 -10.63
C PHE A 264 9.88 28.94 -9.23
N SER A 265 11.20 28.76 -9.17
CA SER A 265 11.94 28.75 -7.91
C SER A 265 12.78 30.01 -7.79
N LYS A 266 12.58 30.78 -6.71
CA LYS A 266 13.36 31.99 -6.41
C LYS A 266 14.86 31.70 -6.33
N TYR A 267 15.22 30.51 -5.83
CA TYR A 267 16.61 30.11 -5.59
C TYR A 267 17.17 29.19 -6.68
N GLY A 268 16.34 28.77 -7.64
CA GLY A 268 16.72 27.84 -8.71
C GLY A 268 16.87 26.37 -8.28
N ASP A 269 16.70 26.06 -7.00
CA ASP A 269 16.87 24.72 -6.44
C ASP A 269 15.59 24.10 -5.87
N GLY A 270 14.47 24.83 -5.92
CA GLY A 270 13.18 24.39 -5.41
C GLY A 270 13.07 24.27 -3.89
N ARG A 271 13.94 24.90 -3.09
CA ARG A 271 13.77 24.96 -1.62
C ARG A 271 12.46 25.64 -1.19
N ASP A 272 11.91 26.48 -2.06
CA ASP A 272 10.63 27.17 -1.94
C ASP A 272 9.44 26.38 -2.51
N TYR A 273 9.66 25.20 -3.10
CA TYR A 273 8.58 24.37 -3.62
C TYR A 273 7.63 23.89 -2.50
N ARG A 274 6.32 24.13 -2.67
CA ARG A 274 5.26 23.72 -1.72
C ARG A 274 4.12 22.94 -2.37
N GLY A 275 4.34 22.43 -3.58
CA GLY A 275 3.37 21.58 -4.27
C GLY A 275 3.20 20.20 -3.61
N ASN A 276 2.34 19.40 -4.21
CA ASN A 276 1.82 18.13 -3.67
C ASN A 276 2.21 16.91 -4.51
N VAL A 277 3.24 17.04 -5.36
CA VAL A 277 3.92 15.86 -5.96
C VAL A 277 4.49 14.99 -4.84
N ASP A 278 4.09 13.72 -4.82
CA ASP A 278 4.45 12.70 -3.84
C ASP A 278 5.16 11.50 -4.49
N TYR A 279 5.76 11.70 -5.66
CA TYR A 279 6.46 10.66 -6.40
C TYR A 279 7.75 11.15 -7.09
N THR A 280 8.65 10.21 -7.32
CA THR A 280 9.96 10.43 -7.95
C THR A 280 9.84 10.53 -9.47
N LEU A 281 10.88 10.99 -10.15
CA LEU A 281 10.93 11.03 -11.62
C LEU A 281 10.64 9.66 -12.28
N GLU A 282 10.97 8.58 -11.59
CA GLU A 282 10.74 7.21 -12.05
C GLU A 282 9.33 6.69 -11.71
N GLY A 283 8.52 7.52 -11.04
CA GLY A 283 7.18 7.20 -10.56
C GLY A 283 7.17 6.43 -9.25
N VAL A 284 8.27 6.44 -8.47
CA VAL A 284 8.33 5.81 -7.16
C VAL A 284 7.59 6.64 -6.13
N THR A 285 6.78 6.02 -5.28
CA THR A 285 6.08 6.76 -4.23
C THR A 285 7.07 7.24 -3.18
N CYS A 286 6.93 8.49 -2.74
CA CYS A 286 7.74 9.05 -1.69
C CYS A 286 7.35 8.48 -0.32
N GLN A 287 8.35 8.22 0.53
CA GLN A 287 8.17 7.97 1.95
C GLN A 287 7.78 9.27 2.66
N LYS A 288 6.92 9.17 3.67
CA LYS A 288 6.60 10.32 4.55
C LYS A 288 7.85 10.79 5.29
N TRP A 289 8.04 12.11 5.35
CA TRP A 289 9.17 12.70 6.06
C TRP A 289 9.19 12.35 7.55
N THR A 290 8.05 12.06 8.17
CA THR A 290 7.96 11.63 9.57
C THR A 290 8.23 10.13 9.78
N SER A 291 8.23 9.32 8.72
CA SER A 291 8.46 7.88 8.83
C SER A 291 9.94 7.57 9.07
N GLN A 292 10.22 6.46 9.74
CA GLN A 292 11.57 5.92 9.94
C GLN A 292 11.79 4.60 9.21
N TRP A 293 10.87 4.24 8.32
CA TRP A 293 10.91 3.04 7.51
C TRP A 293 10.23 3.32 6.16
N PRO A 294 10.75 2.80 5.04
CA PRO A 294 11.97 1.99 4.91
C PRO A 294 13.29 2.72 5.15
N GLN A 295 13.33 4.02 4.95
CA GLN A 295 14.55 4.83 5.05
C GLN A 295 14.58 5.53 6.41
N ALA A 296 15.39 5.01 7.32
CA ALA A 296 15.61 5.68 8.61
C ALA A 296 16.47 6.93 8.39
N HIS A 297 16.05 8.06 8.95
CA HIS A 297 16.76 9.34 8.73
C HIS A 297 16.54 10.32 9.87
N CYS A 298 17.48 11.24 10.04
CA CYS A 298 17.42 12.30 11.06
C CYS A 298 16.96 13.67 10.53
N VAL A 299 16.44 13.77 9.31
CA VAL A 299 15.97 15.07 8.79
C VAL A 299 14.93 15.73 9.71
N MET A 300 14.14 14.89 10.41
CA MET A 300 13.16 15.32 11.39
C MET A 300 13.75 15.71 12.76
N SER A 301 15.01 15.39 13.08
CA SER A 301 15.60 15.79 14.37
C SER A 301 15.95 17.27 14.42
N ARG A 302 16.10 17.92 13.25
CA ARG A 302 16.23 19.38 13.14
C ARG A 302 14.98 20.14 13.56
N TYR A 303 13.84 19.45 13.73
CA TYR A 303 12.59 20.04 14.22
C TYR A 303 12.70 20.60 15.63
N TRP A 304 13.60 20.04 16.44
CA TRP A 304 13.84 20.47 17.82
C TRP A 304 14.77 21.68 17.93
N LEU A 305 15.36 22.13 16.81
CA LEU A 305 16.33 23.24 16.77
C LEU A 305 15.76 24.53 16.15
N GLY A 306 14.45 24.62 15.93
CA GLY A 306 13.79 25.88 15.52
C GLY A 306 14.00 26.30 14.06
N ASP A 307 14.62 25.48 13.22
CA ASP A 307 14.81 25.76 11.79
C ASP A 307 13.46 25.82 11.04
N LYS A 308 13.37 26.73 10.04
CA LYS A 308 12.25 26.77 9.09
C LYS A 308 12.03 25.37 8.51
N MET A 309 10.83 24.83 8.71
CA MET A 309 10.52 23.43 8.36
C MET A 309 10.62 23.10 6.87
N ASP A 310 10.97 24.05 5.98
CA ASP A 310 11.05 23.86 4.53
C ASP A 310 9.86 23.10 3.90
N GLY A 311 8.70 23.20 4.53
CA GLY A 311 7.50 22.47 4.17
C GLY A 311 7.53 20.97 4.46
N LEU A 312 8.46 20.45 5.26
CA LEU A 312 8.49 19.09 5.77
C LEU A 312 7.37 18.87 6.81
N GLY A 313 6.85 17.65 6.91
CA GLY A 313 5.81 17.33 7.89
C GLY A 313 5.27 15.92 7.76
N ASN A 314 4.08 15.67 8.33
CA ASN A 314 3.41 14.36 8.27
C ASN A 314 2.74 14.10 6.90
N HIS A 315 3.53 14.20 5.84
CA HIS A 315 3.17 13.94 4.45
C HIS A 315 4.39 13.42 3.69
N ASN A 316 4.17 12.94 2.48
CA ASN A 316 5.20 12.44 1.58
C ASN A 316 5.46 13.35 0.37
N TYR A 317 4.95 14.58 0.38
CA TYR A 317 5.23 15.54 -0.69
C TYR A 317 6.71 15.89 -0.80
N CYS A 318 7.20 16.02 -2.02
CA CYS A 318 8.57 16.37 -2.36
C CYS A 318 8.99 17.73 -1.81
N ARG A 319 10.20 17.82 -1.25
CA ARG A 319 10.77 19.05 -0.66
C ARG A 319 12.26 19.14 -0.96
N ASN A 320 12.87 20.29 -0.69
CA ASN A 320 14.33 20.45 -0.72
C ASN A 320 14.81 21.16 0.56
N PRO A 321 14.83 20.46 1.70
CA PRO A 321 15.19 21.07 2.98
C PRO A 321 16.62 21.59 2.98
N GLY A 322 16.79 22.84 3.41
CA GLY A 322 18.03 23.61 3.43
C GLY A 322 18.59 23.95 2.05
N GLY A 323 17.85 23.69 0.95
CA GLY A 323 18.38 23.81 -0.41
C GLY A 323 19.62 22.94 -0.64
N ARG A 324 19.71 21.81 0.05
CA ARG A 324 20.89 20.93 0.04
C ARG A 324 21.11 20.20 -1.28
N ARG A 325 20.08 20.15 -2.13
CA ARG A 325 20.13 19.53 -3.45
C ARG A 325 19.73 20.53 -4.53
N SER A 326 19.94 20.18 -5.79
CA SER A 326 19.63 21.05 -6.93
C SER A 326 18.15 21.09 -7.33
N ARG A 327 17.30 20.25 -6.73
CA ARG A 327 15.86 20.19 -7.00
C ARG A 327 15.10 19.44 -5.89
N PRO A 328 13.76 19.56 -5.82
CA PRO A 328 12.95 18.80 -4.87
C PRO A 328 13.15 17.29 -4.99
N TRP A 329 13.20 16.64 -3.84
CA TRP A 329 13.48 15.22 -3.69
C TRP A 329 12.64 14.64 -2.55
N CYS A 330 12.70 13.32 -2.39
CA CYS A 330 12.11 12.63 -1.26
C CYS A 330 12.87 11.33 -0.96
N PHE A 331 12.70 10.82 0.26
CA PHE A 331 13.04 9.42 0.56
C PHE A 331 12.08 8.50 -0.20
N THR A 332 12.54 7.33 -0.63
CA THR A 332 11.72 6.42 -1.44
C THR A 332 11.13 5.28 -0.63
N THR A 333 10.04 4.68 -1.14
CA THR A 333 9.46 3.45 -0.58
C THR A 333 10.13 2.15 -1.05
N LEU A 334 11.20 2.24 -1.86
CA LEU A 334 11.90 1.06 -2.37
C LEU A 334 12.95 0.55 -1.38
N GLU A 335 13.14 -0.77 -1.36
CA GLU A 335 14.26 -1.40 -0.66
C GLU A 335 15.58 -1.02 -1.36
N GLY A 336 16.57 -0.55 -0.60
CA GLY A 336 17.91 -0.23 -1.12
C GLY A 336 18.06 1.13 -1.81
N THR A 337 16.97 1.84 -2.13
CA THR A 337 17.02 3.19 -2.72
C THR A 337 16.61 4.23 -1.69
N GLU A 338 17.59 4.86 -1.03
CA GLU A 338 17.30 5.79 0.07
C GLU A 338 16.49 7.01 -0.39
N TRP A 339 16.89 7.67 -1.47
CA TRP A 339 16.24 8.88 -1.95
C TRP A 339 16.33 9.02 -3.46
N GLN A 340 15.45 9.81 -4.05
CA GLN A 340 15.45 10.14 -5.48
C GLN A 340 14.91 11.56 -5.71
N TYR A 341 15.23 12.13 -6.88
CA TYR A 341 14.62 13.37 -7.33
C TYR A 341 13.17 13.18 -7.74
N CYS A 342 12.36 14.19 -7.44
CA CYS A 342 10.96 14.20 -7.78
C CYS A 342 10.69 14.64 -9.22
N ASP A 343 9.54 14.25 -9.76
CA ASP A 343 9.02 14.78 -11.03
C ASP A 343 8.45 16.19 -10.81
N VAL A 344 9.34 17.11 -10.47
CA VAL A 344 9.02 18.50 -10.15
C VAL A 344 9.87 19.37 -11.07
N ARG A 345 9.26 19.89 -12.14
CA ARG A 345 9.93 20.67 -13.18
C ARG A 345 10.10 22.12 -12.73
N ILE A 346 11.35 22.58 -12.63
CA ILE A 346 11.66 24.00 -12.42
C ILE A 346 11.54 24.70 -13.78
N CYS A 347 10.86 25.85 -13.83
CA CYS A 347 10.86 26.69 -15.02
C CYS A 347 12.27 27.20 -15.27
N ASN A 348 12.72 27.18 -16.53
CA ASN A 348 13.97 27.86 -16.87
C ASN A 348 13.83 29.32 -16.38
N PRO A 349 14.69 29.80 -15.48
CA PRO A 349 14.77 31.22 -15.25
C PRO A 349 15.15 31.84 -16.60
N LEU A 350 14.42 32.88 -17.02
CA LEU A 350 14.87 33.72 -18.13
C LEU A 350 16.35 34.06 -17.89
N PRO A 351 17.20 34.07 -18.93
CA PRO A 351 18.61 34.41 -18.77
C PRO A 351 18.70 35.72 -17.99
N ARG A 352 19.51 35.73 -16.92
CA ARG A 352 19.76 36.92 -16.11
C ARG A 352 20.09 38.05 -17.07
N ARG A 353 19.35 39.17 -17.03
CA ARG A 353 19.78 40.38 -17.74
C ARG A 353 21.20 40.67 -17.25
N ASN A 354 22.14 40.70 -18.18
CA ASN A 354 23.51 41.09 -17.88
C ASN A 354 23.45 42.47 -17.22
N GLU A 355 23.94 42.56 -15.99
CA GLU A 355 24.40 43.81 -15.39
C GLU A 355 25.64 44.23 -16.19
N ASN A 356 25.43 44.82 -17.36
CA ASN A 356 26.45 45.50 -18.17
C ASN A 356 25.79 46.56 -19.06
N GLU A 357 24.79 47.26 -18.53
CA GLU A 357 24.33 48.52 -19.11
C GLU A 357 24.69 49.65 -18.14
N SER A 358 26.00 49.87 -18.01
CA SER A 358 26.53 51.09 -17.42
C SER A 358 26.35 52.23 -18.42
N THR A 359 25.42 53.12 -18.07
CA THR A 359 25.55 54.58 -18.22
C THR A 359 25.85 55.17 -19.60
N SER A 360 24.84 55.80 -20.20
CA SER A 360 25.00 57.19 -20.66
C SER A 360 23.67 57.95 -20.55
N LEU A 361 23.68 59.00 -19.75
CA LEU A 361 22.62 60.00 -19.64
C LEU A 361 22.58 60.86 -20.92
N PRO A 362 21.43 61.42 -21.30
CA PRO A 362 21.31 62.29 -22.47
C PRO A 362 21.83 63.70 -22.13
N THR A 363 22.88 64.15 -22.81
CA THR A 363 23.28 65.57 -22.79
C THR A 363 22.36 66.39 -23.68
N ARG A 364 21.67 67.37 -23.07
CA ARG A 364 20.95 68.44 -23.74
C ARG A 364 21.89 69.58 -24.12
N ASN A 365 21.61 70.15 -25.30
CA ASN A 365 21.91 71.50 -25.79
C ASN A 365 23.35 71.86 -26.22
N ASN A 366 23.48 72.19 -27.50
CA ASN A 366 23.80 73.57 -27.87
C ASN A 366 23.27 73.92 -29.28
N LEU A 367 22.57 75.05 -29.34
CA LEU A 367 22.43 75.88 -30.54
C LEU A 367 23.82 76.34 -30.99
N ASP A 368 24.10 76.39 -32.30
CA ASP A 368 24.34 77.63 -33.07
C ASP A 368 24.91 77.33 -34.48
N LYS A 369 24.42 78.07 -35.50
CA LYS A 369 25.05 78.46 -36.79
C LYS A 369 25.48 77.35 -37.78
N ARG A 370 25.07 77.33 -39.04
CA ARG A 370 24.77 78.37 -40.06
C ARG A 370 23.68 77.90 -41.00
#